data_AF-H1SF27-F1
#
_entry.id   AF-H1SF27-F1
#
_cell.length_a   1.000
_cell.length_b   1.000
_cell.length_c   1.000
_cell.angle_alpha   90.00
_cell.angle_beta   90.00
_cell.angle_gamma   90.00
#
_symmetry.space_group_name_H-M   'P 1'
#
loop_
_entity.id
_entity.type
_entity.pdbx_description
1 polymer ?
#
loop_
_entity_poly.entity_id
_entity_poly.type
_entity_poly.pdbx_seq_one_letter_code
_entity_poly.pdbx_strand_id
1 'polypeptide(L)'
;MQLRYRMLVFKLNRLTHQDRINAVEEIALAGQLAEQLEKPGMVERLVADLFDHENFHVRRIALNAVRRARGYQQADISLALLRKLRDPEPWLRHDAAWILQEAGLDSPHIRAALRQLAGPVLLPYDLIRAKANPSDALLHAQVRARQALDVLLARQTASKVVAKLPYAAGTLGHSHKQRREQLKLTFEKHRERGAKLRFRRLESGDGGEGGEGGESKAAARPGAKARPAPKP
;
A
#
# COMPACT_ATOMS: atom_id res chain seq x y z
N MET A 1 -30.95 1.54 8.77
CA MET A 1 -30.27 1.53 7.45
C MET A 1 -30.09 0.14 6.82
N GLN A 2 -30.17 -0.98 7.56
CA GLN A 2 -30.01 -2.34 7.03
C GLN A 2 -31.16 -2.83 6.12
N LEU A 3 -32.33 -2.18 6.19
CA LEU A 3 -33.53 -2.62 5.46
C LEU A 3 -33.37 -2.48 3.93
N ARG A 4 -32.81 -1.37 3.45
CA ARG A 4 -32.64 -1.12 2.01
C ARG A 4 -31.71 -2.15 1.36
N TYR A 5 -30.57 -2.44 1.99
CA TYR A 5 -29.66 -3.48 1.50
C TYR A 5 -30.32 -4.86 1.49
N ARG A 6 -31.01 -5.24 2.58
CA ARG A 6 -31.74 -6.51 2.63
C ARG A 6 -32.80 -6.62 1.52
N MET A 7 -33.51 -5.53 1.22
CA MET A 7 -34.45 -5.50 0.10
C MET A 7 -33.76 -5.67 -1.26
N LEU A 8 -32.57 -5.08 -1.46
CA LEU A 8 -31.81 -5.24 -2.69
C LEU A 8 -31.31 -6.67 -2.86
N VAL A 9 -30.78 -7.30 -1.80
CA VAL A 9 -30.37 -8.71 -1.83
C VAL A 9 -31.57 -9.62 -2.08
N PHE A 10 -32.71 -9.36 -1.42
CA PHE A 10 -33.94 -10.10 -1.68
C PHE A 10 -34.41 -9.97 -3.14
N LYS A 11 -34.34 -8.76 -3.71
CA LYS A 11 -34.67 -8.52 -5.12
C LYS A 11 -33.71 -9.27 -6.06
N LEU A 12 -32.41 -9.26 -5.78
CA LEU A 12 -31.41 -10.02 -6.53
C LEU A 12 -31.74 -11.51 -6.54
N ASN A 13 -31.97 -12.11 -5.37
CA ASN A 13 -32.28 -13.53 -5.27
C ASN A 13 -33.56 -13.87 -6.03
N ARG A 14 -34.60 -13.03 -5.94
CA ARG A 14 -35.84 -13.23 -6.70
C ARG A 14 -35.60 -13.20 -8.22
N LEU A 15 -34.78 -12.26 -8.70
CA LEU A 15 -34.47 -12.15 -10.13
C LEU A 15 -33.63 -13.32 -10.63
N THR A 16 -32.74 -13.87 -9.79
CA THR A 16 -31.98 -15.07 -10.16
C THR A 16 -32.86 -16.29 -10.38
N HIS A 17 -33.97 -16.43 -9.66
CA HIS A 17 -34.92 -17.53 -9.86
C HIS A 17 -35.79 -17.36 -11.11
N GLN A 18 -35.75 -16.19 -11.76
CA GLN A 18 -36.54 -15.90 -12.94
C GLN A 18 -35.73 -16.02 -14.25
N ASP A 19 -34.43 -16.38 -14.17
CA ASP A 19 -33.47 -16.53 -15.28
C ASP A 19 -33.45 -15.35 -16.28
N ARG A 20 -33.85 -14.17 -15.81
CA ARG A 20 -33.99 -12.96 -16.63
C ARG A 20 -33.43 -11.78 -15.87
N ILE A 21 -32.11 -11.67 -15.83
CA ILE A 21 -31.46 -10.43 -15.44
C ILE A 21 -31.04 -9.73 -16.74
N ASN A 22 -31.71 -8.63 -17.07
CA ASN A 22 -31.32 -7.81 -18.21
C ASN A 22 -30.10 -6.95 -17.85
N ALA A 23 -29.27 -6.60 -18.82
CA ALA A 23 -28.10 -5.73 -18.64
C ALA A 23 -28.46 -4.38 -17.99
N VAL A 24 -29.62 -3.82 -18.31
CA VAL A 24 -30.12 -2.58 -17.69
C VAL A 24 -30.38 -2.78 -16.19
N GLU A 25 -30.94 -3.92 -15.81
CA GLU A 25 -31.21 -4.25 -14.41
C GLU A 25 -29.93 -4.51 -13.64
N GLU A 26 -28.93 -5.19 -14.25
CA GLU A 26 -27.61 -5.34 -13.63
C GLU A 26 -27.00 -3.98 -13.29
N ILE A 27 -27.03 -3.06 -14.27
CA ILE A 27 -26.46 -1.72 -14.12
C ILE A 27 -27.20 -0.94 -13.03
N ALA A 28 -28.54 -0.99 -13.02
CA ALA A 28 -29.36 -0.30 -12.04
C ALA A 28 -29.15 -0.86 -10.62
N LEU A 29 -29.15 -2.18 -10.45
CA LEU A 29 -28.93 -2.83 -9.15
C LEU A 29 -27.51 -2.59 -8.64
N ALA A 30 -26.51 -2.61 -9.52
CA ALA A 30 -25.14 -2.25 -9.16
C ALA A 30 -25.02 -0.80 -8.68
N GLY A 31 -25.75 0.13 -9.32
CA GLY A 31 -25.83 1.53 -8.88
C GLY A 31 -26.46 1.67 -7.49
N GLN A 32 -27.61 1.02 -7.26
CA GLN A 32 -28.30 1.04 -5.97
C GLN A 32 -27.45 0.42 -4.85
N LEU A 33 -26.70 -0.63 -5.15
CA LEU A 33 -25.76 -1.22 -4.20
C LEU A 33 -24.56 -0.31 -3.94
N ALA A 34 -24.03 0.37 -4.96
CA ALA A 34 -22.90 1.28 -4.81
C ALA A 34 -23.20 2.41 -3.81
N GLU A 35 -24.40 2.98 -3.84
CA GLU A 35 -24.87 3.97 -2.86
C GLU A 35 -24.90 3.42 -1.41
N GLN A 36 -25.06 2.11 -1.24
CA GLN A 36 -25.01 1.51 0.09
C GLN A 36 -23.57 1.31 0.58
N LEU A 37 -22.60 1.19 -0.31
CA LEU A 37 -21.21 0.89 0.03
C LEU A 37 -20.46 2.04 0.71
N GLU A 38 -20.97 3.27 0.62
CA GLU A 38 -20.42 4.43 1.36
C GLU A 38 -20.56 4.28 2.88
N LYS A 39 -21.46 3.41 3.34
CA LYS A 39 -21.74 3.20 4.75
C LYS A 39 -20.74 2.21 5.37
N PRO A 40 -20.35 2.41 6.65
CA PRO A 40 -19.42 1.52 7.32
C PRO A 40 -19.96 0.07 7.39
N GLY A 41 -19.09 -0.91 7.17
CA GLY A 41 -19.40 -2.34 7.23
C GLY A 41 -20.22 -2.91 6.06
N MET A 42 -20.63 -2.09 5.08
CA MET A 42 -21.46 -2.57 3.97
C MET A 42 -20.69 -3.35 2.91
N VAL A 43 -19.42 -3.03 2.73
CA VAL A 43 -18.52 -3.76 1.83
C VAL A 43 -18.28 -5.18 2.31
N GLU A 44 -17.92 -5.36 3.58
CA GLU A 44 -17.71 -6.69 4.19
C GLU A 44 -18.93 -7.58 3.96
N ARG A 45 -20.11 -7.01 4.19
CA ARG A 45 -21.39 -7.67 3.97
C ARG A 45 -21.63 -8.01 2.50
N LEU A 46 -21.35 -7.07 1.59
CA LEU A 46 -21.47 -7.31 0.16
C LEU A 46 -20.50 -8.41 -0.34
N VAL A 47 -19.29 -8.47 0.21
CA VAL A 47 -18.34 -9.54 -0.08
C VAL A 47 -18.86 -10.87 0.46
N ALA A 48 -19.36 -10.91 1.70
CA ALA A 48 -19.91 -12.13 2.30
C ALA A 48 -21.14 -12.66 1.55
N ASP A 49 -22.06 -11.77 1.18
CA ASP A 49 -23.37 -12.15 0.64
C ASP A 49 -23.35 -12.38 -0.88
N LEU A 50 -22.55 -11.61 -1.65
CA LEU A 50 -22.71 -11.54 -3.11
C LEU A 50 -21.48 -11.94 -3.93
N PHE A 51 -20.26 -11.84 -3.38
CA PHE A 51 -19.07 -12.12 -4.19
C PHE A 51 -18.97 -13.58 -4.60
N ASP A 52 -19.36 -14.51 -3.74
CA ASP A 52 -19.27 -15.96 -4.00
C ASP A 52 -20.63 -16.61 -4.29
N HIS A 53 -21.61 -15.81 -4.73
CA HIS A 53 -22.95 -16.27 -5.10
C HIS A 53 -22.91 -17.24 -6.30
N GLU A 54 -23.80 -18.23 -6.35
CA GLU A 54 -23.85 -19.26 -7.41
C GLU A 54 -24.11 -18.66 -8.80
N ASN A 55 -25.08 -17.75 -8.89
CA ASN A 55 -25.41 -17.03 -10.12
C ASN A 55 -24.33 -16.00 -10.50
N PHE A 56 -23.77 -16.10 -11.71
CA PHE A 56 -22.71 -15.22 -12.19
C PHE A 56 -23.14 -13.76 -12.33
N HIS A 57 -24.41 -13.50 -12.68
CA HIS A 57 -24.94 -12.14 -12.81
C HIS A 57 -24.90 -11.41 -11.46
N VAL A 58 -25.22 -12.09 -10.36
CA VAL A 58 -25.13 -11.51 -9.00
C VAL A 58 -23.69 -11.16 -8.64
N ARG A 59 -22.74 -12.07 -8.91
CA ARG A 59 -21.31 -11.79 -8.73
C ARG A 59 -20.86 -10.59 -9.57
N ARG A 60 -21.34 -10.48 -10.81
CA ARG A 60 -21.05 -9.35 -11.71
C ARG A 60 -21.60 -8.04 -11.16
N ILE A 61 -22.84 -8.04 -10.69
CA ILE A 61 -23.49 -6.87 -10.07
C ILE A 61 -22.68 -6.40 -8.87
N ALA A 62 -22.19 -7.31 -8.03
CA ALA A 62 -21.36 -6.98 -6.88
C ALA A 62 -20.03 -6.33 -7.28
N LEU A 63 -19.32 -6.88 -8.28
CA LEU A 63 -18.10 -6.28 -8.84
C LEU A 63 -18.37 -4.87 -9.39
N ASN A 64 -19.46 -4.74 -10.15
CA ASN A 64 -19.89 -3.49 -10.75
C ASN A 64 -20.29 -2.43 -9.71
N ALA A 65 -20.85 -2.83 -8.57
CA ALA A 65 -21.15 -1.95 -7.45
C ALA A 65 -19.87 -1.44 -6.78
N VAL A 66 -18.91 -2.34 -6.51
CA VAL A 66 -17.59 -1.97 -5.95
C VAL A 66 -16.86 -1.00 -6.86
N ARG A 67 -16.87 -1.25 -8.17
CA ARG A 67 -16.26 -0.37 -9.17
C ARG A 67 -16.85 1.05 -9.15
N ARG A 68 -18.18 1.15 -9.01
CA ARG A 68 -18.89 2.45 -8.99
C ARG A 68 -18.66 3.20 -7.68
N ALA A 69 -18.69 2.50 -6.55
CA ALA A 69 -18.56 3.10 -5.23
C ALA A 69 -17.15 3.59 -4.91
N ARG A 70 -16.13 3.14 -5.66
CA ARG A 70 -14.71 3.44 -5.43
C ARG A 70 -14.20 3.14 -4.01
N GLY A 71 -14.89 2.28 -3.26
CA GLY A 71 -14.59 1.90 -1.87
C GLY A 71 -13.38 0.98 -1.70
N TYR A 72 -12.34 1.11 -2.54
CA TYR A 72 -11.29 0.11 -2.75
C TYR A 72 -10.28 -0.07 -1.60
N GLN A 73 -10.28 0.83 -0.59
CA GLN A 73 -9.24 0.85 0.44
C GLN A 73 -9.47 -0.12 1.60
N GLN A 74 -10.59 -0.84 1.61
CA GLN A 74 -10.86 -1.84 2.64
C GLN A 74 -10.17 -3.16 2.27
N ALA A 75 -9.43 -3.74 3.23
CA ALA A 75 -8.58 -4.91 3.02
C ALA A 75 -9.36 -6.08 2.38
N ASP A 76 -10.62 -6.28 2.76
CA ASP A 76 -11.46 -7.38 2.31
C ASP A 76 -11.78 -7.31 0.81
N ILE A 77 -11.89 -6.11 0.22
CA ILE A 77 -12.10 -5.96 -1.23
C ILE A 77 -10.90 -6.48 -2.01
N SER A 78 -9.68 -6.18 -1.56
CA SER A 78 -8.47 -6.59 -2.28
C SER A 78 -8.34 -8.12 -2.37
N LEU A 79 -8.64 -8.82 -1.28
CA LEU A 79 -8.65 -10.28 -1.22
C LEU A 79 -9.80 -10.86 -2.04
N ALA A 80 -10.99 -10.25 -1.97
CA ALA A 80 -12.14 -10.67 -2.74
C ALA A 80 -11.90 -10.53 -4.25
N LEU A 81 -11.35 -9.40 -4.71
CA LEU A 81 -10.98 -9.19 -6.11
C LEU A 81 -9.90 -10.18 -6.58
N LEU A 82 -8.93 -10.51 -5.72
CA LEU A 82 -7.91 -11.50 -6.04
C LEU A 82 -8.52 -12.90 -6.28
N ARG A 83 -9.53 -13.28 -5.48
CA ARG A 83 -10.30 -14.52 -5.72
C ARG A 83 -11.04 -14.46 -7.06
N LYS A 84 -11.61 -13.31 -7.44
CA LYS A 84 -12.35 -13.13 -8.70
C LYS A 84 -11.49 -13.17 -9.97
N LEU A 85 -10.17 -12.99 -9.87
CA LEU A 85 -9.25 -13.27 -11.00
C LEU A 85 -9.25 -14.75 -11.41
N ARG A 86 -9.77 -15.65 -10.56
CA ARG A 86 -9.90 -17.09 -10.81
C ARG A 86 -11.37 -17.54 -10.88
N ASP A 87 -12.31 -16.61 -11.04
CA ASP A 87 -13.74 -16.96 -11.15
C ASP A 87 -13.96 -17.90 -12.35
N PRO A 88 -14.86 -18.91 -12.28
CA PRO A 88 -15.16 -19.75 -13.44
C PRO A 88 -15.55 -18.93 -14.67
N GLU A 89 -16.29 -17.84 -14.48
CA GLU A 89 -16.77 -16.99 -15.58
C GLU A 89 -15.68 -16.02 -16.07
N PRO A 90 -15.23 -16.10 -17.34
CA PRO A 90 -14.13 -15.27 -17.84
C PRO A 90 -14.44 -13.77 -17.81
N TRP A 91 -15.70 -13.35 -18.02
CA TRP A 91 -16.08 -11.94 -17.92
C TRP A 91 -15.88 -11.37 -16.50
N LEU A 92 -16.05 -12.19 -15.46
CA LEU A 92 -15.79 -11.78 -14.09
C LEU A 92 -14.29 -11.61 -13.83
N ARG A 93 -13.44 -12.44 -14.46
CA ARG A 93 -11.97 -12.26 -14.41
C ARG A 93 -11.55 -10.97 -15.08
N HIS A 94 -12.15 -10.66 -16.25
CA HIS A 94 -11.94 -9.40 -16.95
C HIS A 94 -12.32 -8.20 -16.06
N ASP A 95 -13.53 -8.23 -15.48
CA ASP A 95 -14.04 -7.13 -14.66
C ASP A 95 -13.19 -6.95 -13.38
N ALA A 96 -12.74 -8.05 -12.75
CA ALA A 96 -11.84 -7.99 -11.60
C ALA A 96 -10.47 -7.36 -11.97
N ALA A 97 -9.87 -7.76 -13.10
CA ALA A 97 -8.62 -7.17 -13.57
C ALA A 97 -8.75 -5.67 -13.87
N TRP A 98 -9.88 -5.26 -14.44
CA TRP A 98 -10.18 -3.84 -14.67
C TRP A 98 -10.29 -3.09 -13.34
N ILE A 99 -11.06 -3.59 -12.38
CA ILE A 99 -11.24 -2.94 -11.09
C ILE A 99 -9.91 -2.76 -10.36
N LEU A 100 -9.04 -3.79 -10.36
CA LEU A 100 -7.72 -3.72 -9.74
C LEU A 100 -6.86 -2.60 -10.35
N GLN A 101 -6.86 -2.48 -11.67
CA GLN A 101 -6.16 -1.42 -12.38
C GLN A 101 -6.73 -0.03 -12.06
N GLU A 102 -8.05 0.14 -12.15
CA GLU A 102 -8.74 1.43 -11.94
C GLU A 102 -8.59 1.91 -10.49
N ALA A 103 -8.68 0.99 -9.53
CA ALA A 103 -8.45 1.25 -8.12
C ALA A 103 -6.97 1.52 -7.79
N GLY A 104 -6.05 1.17 -8.70
CA GLY A 104 -4.62 1.27 -8.45
C GLY A 104 -4.13 0.33 -7.34
N LEU A 105 -4.85 -0.75 -7.07
CA LEU A 105 -4.50 -1.73 -6.06
C LEU A 105 -3.30 -2.55 -6.53
N ASP A 106 -2.24 -2.55 -5.73
CA ASP A 106 -0.99 -3.17 -6.08
C ASP A 106 -0.41 -3.96 -4.91
N SER A 107 -0.11 -5.23 -5.15
CA SER A 107 0.57 -6.11 -4.22
C SER A 107 1.30 -7.20 -5.00
N PRO A 108 2.34 -7.85 -4.43
CA PRO A 108 3.02 -8.94 -5.10
C PRO A 108 2.07 -10.08 -5.46
N HIS A 109 1.07 -10.35 -4.62
CA HIS A 109 0.04 -11.36 -4.85
C HIS A 109 -0.89 -10.97 -6.02
N ILE A 110 -1.33 -9.72 -6.11
CA ILE A 110 -2.13 -9.21 -7.23
C ILE A 110 -1.36 -9.35 -8.54
N ARG A 111 -0.09 -8.95 -8.55
CA ARG A 111 0.75 -9.09 -9.75
C ARG A 111 0.96 -10.55 -10.15
N ALA A 112 1.18 -11.45 -9.19
CA ALA A 112 1.31 -12.87 -9.48
C ALA A 112 0.02 -13.44 -10.09
N ALA A 113 -1.14 -13.10 -9.53
CA ALA A 113 -2.44 -13.52 -10.05
C ALA A 113 -2.72 -12.94 -11.45
N LEU A 114 -2.39 -11.67 -11.70
CA LEU A 114 -2.52 -11.06 -13.03
C LEU A 114 -1.59 -11.70 -14.06
N ARG A 115 -0.35 -12.09 -13.70
CA ARG A 115 0.53 -12.86 -14.60
C ARG A 115 -0.04 -14.23 -14.93
N GLN A 116 -0.58 -14.92 -13.93
CA GLN A 116 -1.22 -16.22 -14.13
C GLN A 116 -2.43 -16.10 -15.06
N LEU A 117 -3.28 -15.08 -14.86
CA LEU A 117 -4.43 -14.84 -15.71
C LEU A 117 -4.01 -14.41 -17.13
N ALA A 118 -3.01 -13.55 -17.28
CA ALA A 118 -2.54 -13.09 -18.60
C ALA A 118 -1.95 -14.23 -19.45
N GLY A 119 -1.34 -15.24 -18.82
CA GLY A 119 -0.78 -16.39 -19.52
C GLY A 119 0.20 -15.99 -20.64
N PRO A 120 0.15 -16.64 -21.82
CA PRO A 120 1.07 -16.38 -22.92
C PRO A 120 0.69 -15.17 -23.79
N VAL A 121 -0.24 -14.31 -23.36
CA VAL A 121 -0.73 -13.18 -24.19
C VAL A 121 0.37 -12.17 -24.49
N LEU A 122 0.43 -11.78 -25.77
CA LEU A 122 1.36 -10.84 -26.37
C LEU A 122 0.60 -9.61 -26.88
N LEU A 123 0.85 -8.46 -26.25
CA LEU A 123 0.39 -7.17 -26.75
C LEU A 123 1.39 -6.62 -27.78
N PRO A 124 0.93 -5.94 -28.85
CA PRO A 124 -0.45 -5.54 -29.16
C PRO A 124 -1.26 -6.56 -29.99
N TYR A 125 -0.65 -7.66 -30.44
CA TYR A 125 -1.28 -8.60 -31.38
C TYR A 125 -2.60 -9.19 -30.85
N ASP A 126 -2.59 -9.74 -29.63
CA ASP A 126 -3.77 -10.38 -29.04
C ASP A 126 -4.89 -9.39 -28.71
N LEU A 127 -4.58 -8.10 -28.58
CA LEU A 127 -5.58 -7.06 -28.40
C LEU A 127 -6.39 -6.84 -29.69
N ILE A 128 -5.73 -6.90 -30.85
CA ILE A 128 -6.41 -6.81 -32.15
C ILE A 128 -7.29 -8.06 -32.34
N ARG A 129 -6.74 -9.24 -31.99
CA ARG A 129 -7.48 -10.51 -32.02
C ARG A 129 -8.71 -10.49 -31.10
N ALA A 130 -8.59 -9.97 -29.88
CA ALA A 130 -9.70 -9.83 -28.94
C ALA A 130 -10.78 -8.89 -29.49
N LYS A 131 -10.40 -7.77 -30.12
CA LYS A 131 -11.34 -6.85 -30.76
C LYS A 131 -12.08 -7.47 -31.94
N ALA A 132 -11.40 -8.30 -32.73
CA ALA A 132 -12.01 -9.02 -33.84
C ALA A 132 -13.00 -10.09 -33.36
N ASN A 133 -12.77 -10.68 -32.18
CA ASN A 133 -13.58 -11.75 -31.61
C ASN A 133 -14.22 -11.32 -30.26
N PRO A 134 -15.34 -10.58 -30.28
CA PRO A 134 -15.99 -10.11 -29.06
C PRO A 134 -16.52 -11.25 -28.17
N SER A 135 -16.79 -12.42 -28.74
CA SER A 135 -17.31 -13.59 -28.02
C SER A 135 -16.24 -14.31 -27.19
N ASP A 136 -14.95 -14.10 -27.44
CA ASP A 136 -13.86 -14.78 -26.73
C ASP A 136 -13.56 -14.09 -25.38
N ALA A 137 -14.44 -14.34 -24.41
CA ALA A 137 -14.36 -13.75 -23.08
C ALA A 137 -13.04 -14.04 -22.36
N LEU A 138 -12.45 -15.22 -22.60
CA LEU A 138 -11.18 -15.60 -22.00
C LEU A 138 -10.04 -14.74 -22.55
N LEU A 139 -9.94 -14.59 -23.86
CA LEU A 139 -8.94 -13.73 -24.47
C LEU A 139 -9.05 -12.28 -23.99
N HIS A 140 -10.28 -11.75 -23.86
CA HIS A 140 -10.52 -10.42 -23.27
C HIS A 140 -9.99 -10.31 -21.84
N ALA A 141 -10.24 -11.32 -21.00
CA ALA A 141 -9.73 -11.35 -19.63
C ALA A 141 -8.20 -11.40 -19.58
N GLN A 142 -7.57 -12.22 -20.43
CA GLN A 142 -6.11 -12.34 -20.50
C GLN A 142 -5.44 -11.04 -20.97
N VAL A 143 -5.98 -10.43 -22.05
CA VAL A 143 -5.53 -9.14 -22.58
C VAL A 143 -5.66 -8.04 -21.53
N ARG A 144 -6.81 -7.97 -20.83
CA ARG A 144 -7.01 -7.00 -19.75
C ARG A 144 -6.05 -7.22 -18.60
N ALA A 145 -5.80 -8.47 -18.19
CA ALA A 145 -4.86 -8.79 -17.14
C ALA A 145 -3.43 -8.35 -17.50
N ARG A 146 -3.01 -8.54 -18.75
CA ARG A 146 -1.71 -8.05 -19.25
C ARG A 146 -1.64 -6.52 -19.20
N GLN A 147 -2.66 -5.81 -19.70
CA GLN A 147 -2.71 -4.35 -19.64
C GLN A 147 -2.61 -3.82 -18.20
N ALA A 148 -3.37 -4.42 -17.28
CA ALA A 148 -3.33 -4.07 -15.86
C ALA A 148 -1.93 -4.28 -15.27
N LEU A 149 -1.30 -5.42 -15.59
CA LEU A 149 0.06 -5.73 -15.17
C LEU A 149 1.06 -4.67 -15.66
N ASP A 150 1.02 -4.31 -16.94
CA ASP A 150 1.95 -3.36 -17.54
C ASP A 150 1.85 -1.98 -16.88
N VAL A 151 0.63 -1.54 -16.57
CA VAL A 151 0.38 -0.28 -15.83
C VAL A 151 0.96 -0.34 -14.41
N LEU A 152 0.77 -1.45 -13.69
CA LEU A 152 1.33 -1.62 -12.34
C LEU A 152 2.85 -1.69 -12.35
N LEU A 153 3.45 -2.34 -13.35
CA LEU A 153 4.89 -2.42 -13.52
C LEU A 153 5.47 -1.05 -13.87
N ALA A 154 4.85 -0.31 -14.79
CA ALA A 154 5.24 1.07 -15.13
C ALA A 154 5.17 2.00 -13.91
N ARG A 155 4.13 1.87 -13.08
CA ARG A 155 4.05 2.63 -11.81
C ARG A 155 5.20 2.26 -10.87
N GLN A 156 5.54 0.98 -10.75
CA GLN A 156 6.65 0.56 -9.88
C GLN A 156 8.00 1.07 -10.38
N THR A 157 8.27 1.01 -11.68
CA THR A 157 9.52 1.52 -12.24
C THR A 157 9.61 3.03 -12.05
N ALA A 158 8.51 3.76 -12.28
CA ALA A 158 8.43 5.19 -11.98
C ALA A 158 8.74 5.49 -10.50
N SER A 159 8.11 4.77 -9.56
CA SER A 159 8.39 4.95 -8.12
C SER A 159 9.85 4.64 -7.75
N LYS A 160 10.45 3.60 -8.35
CA LYS A 160 11.87 3.26 -8.13
C LYS A 160 12.81 4.32 -8.70
N VAL A 161 12.48 4.90 -9.85
CA VAL A 161 13.25 5.99 -10.45
C VAL A 161 13.17 7.23 -9.57
N VAL A 162 11.98 7.62 -9.12
CA VAL A 162 11.78 8.75 -8.20
C VAL A 162 12.57 8.57 -6.90
N ALA A 163 12.57 7.37 -6.32
CA ALA A 163 13.33 7.07 -5.10
C ALA A 163 14.86 7.18 -5.26
N LYS A 164 15.39 7.06 -6.49
CA LYS A 164 16.81 7.20 -6.79
C LYS A 164 17.24 8.64 -7.09
N LEU A 165 16.30 9.56 -7.32
CA LEU A 165 16.63 10.95 -7.58
C LEU A 165 17.18 11.61 -6.30
N PRO A 166 18.22 12.45 -6.40
CA PRO A 166 18.69 13.21 -5.26
C PRO A 166 17.58 14.12 -4.74
N TYR A 167 17.44 14.22 -3.41
CA TYR A 167 16.54 15.17 -2.79
C TYR A 167 16.88 16.59 -3.24
N ALA A 168 15.88 17.31 -3.77
CA ALA A 168 16.03 18.70 -4.15
C ALA A 168 16.46 19.56 -2.96
N ALA A 169 17.29 20.58 -3.21
CA ALA A 169 17.76 21.51 -2.18
C ALA A 169 16.57 22.16 -1.46
N GLY A 170 16.63 22.24 -0.12
CA GLY A 170 15.56 22.81 0.71
C GLY A 170 14.44 21.85 1.11
N THR A 171 14.43 20.60 0.61
CA THR A 171 13.48 19.57 1.08
C THR A 171 13.94 18.92 2.39
N LEU A 172 12.99 18.43 3.20
CA LEU A 172 13.29 17.70 4.46
C LEU A 172 14.26 16.52 4.23
N GLY A 173 14.08 15.79 3.13
CA GLY A 173 14.97 14.68 2.76
C GLY A 173 16.42 15.14 2.52
N HIS A 174 16.60 16.33 1.93
CA HIS A 174 17.92 16.93 1.74
C HIS A 174 18.57 17.31 3.09
N SER A 175 17.82 17.94 3.99
CA SER A 175 18.30 18.29 5.34
C SER A 175 18.69 17.06 6.17
N HIS A 176 17.88 15.99 6.12
CA HIS A 176 18.20 14.73 6.78
C HIS A 176 19.44 14.05 6.20
N LYS A 177 19.62 14.09 4.87
CA LYS A 177 20.81 13.56 4.21
C LYS A 177 22.06 14.33 4.61
N GLN A 178 22.03 15.66 4.58
CA GLN A 178 23.14 16.51 5.04
C GLN A 178 23.47 16.26 6.52
N ARG A 179 22.46 16.18 7.39
CA ARG A 179 22.67 15.87 8.82
C ARG A 179 23.34 14.51 9.01
N ARG A 180 22.93 13.49 8.25
CA ARG A 180 23.55 12.16 8.30
C ARG A 180 25.00 12.17 7.83
N GLU A 181 25.31 12.94 6.79
CA GLU A 181 26.69 13.11 6.29
C GLU A 181 27.57 13.85 7.31
N GLN A 182 27.06 14.90 7.95
CA GLN A 182 27.75 15.58 9.05
C GLN A 182 28.01 14.66 10.25
N LEU A 183 27.03 13.82 10.61
CA LEU A 183 27.19 12.83 11.67
C LEU A 183 28.23 11.76 11.32
N LYS A 184 28.28 11.30 10.06
CA LYS A 184 29.33 10.39 9.59
C LYS A 184 30.71 11.02 9.70
N LEU A 185 30.87 12.24 9.21
CA LEU A 185 32.14 12.96 9.25
C LEU A 185 32.62 13.23 10.68
N THR A 186 31.71 13.57 11.59
CA THR A 186 32.06 13.74 13.01
C THR A 186 32.46 12.41 13.64
N PHE A 187 31.73 11.33 13.36
CA PHE A 187 32.09 10.00 13.84
C PHE A 187 33.43 9.50 13.30
N GLU A 188 33.70 9.69 12.00
CA GLU A 188 34.98 9.36 11.38
C GLU A 188 36.13 10.15 12.02
N LYS A 189 35.95 11.46 12.23
CA LYS A 189 36.92 12.29 12.98
C LYS A 189 37.13 11.80 14.41
N HIS A 190 36.08 11.34 15.11
CA HIS A 190 36.19 10.78 16.45
C HIS A 190 36.89 9.41 16.45
N ARG A 191 36.67 8.59 15.42
CA ARG A 191 37.34 7.30 15.21
C ARG A 191 38.82 7.50 14.92
N GLU A 192 39.18 8.42 14.03
CA GLU A 192 40.57 8.76 13.68
C GLU A 192 41.31 9.39 14.85
N ARG A 193 40.62 10.20 15.67
CA ARG A 193 41.18 10.74 16.91
C ARG A 193 41.37 9.71 18.01
N GLY A 194 40.99 8.45 17.75
CA GLY A 194 41.30 7.26 18.55
C GLY A 194 41.27 7.57 20.03
N ALA A 195 40.11 7.43 20.67
CA ALA A 195 39.97 7.59 22.11
C ALA A 195 41.07 6.78 22.82
N LYS A 196 42.17 7.46 23.16
CA LYS A 196 43.22 6.95 24.02
C LYS A 196 42.55 6.84 25.37
N LEU A 197 41.92 5.70 25.62
CA LEU A 197 41.50 5.30 26.96
C LEU A 197 42.76 5.26 27.78
N ARG A 198 43.07 6.38 28.44
CA ARG A 198 44.12 6.43 29.44
C ARG A 198 43.55 5.71 30.65
N PHE A 199 43.82 4.41 30.73
CA PHE A 199 43.61 3.65 31.94
C PHE A 199 44.51 4.25 33.02
N ARG A 200 43.94 5.09 33.88
CA ARG A 200 44.62 5.56 35.08
C ARG A 200 44.63 4.37 36.05
N ARG A 201 45.81 3.80 36.29
CA ARG A 201 45.99 2.74 37.28
C ARG A 201 45.52 3.31 38.63
N LEU A 202 44.46 2.72 39.18
CA LEU A 202 43.99 3.02 40.52
C LEU A 202 45.02 2.37 41.47
N GLU A 203 45.93 3.17 42.02
CA GLU A 203 46.82 2.67 43.05
C GLU A 203 45.97 2.35 44.28
N SER A 204 45.92 1.06 44.61
CA SER A 204 45.48 0.54 45.89
C SER A 204 46.35 1.18 46.97
N GLY A 205 45.72 2.02 47.80
CA GLY A 205 46.41 2.66 48.91
C GLY A 205 46.90 1.64 49.92
N ASP A 206 48.11 1.88 50.44
CA ASP A 206 48.37 1.71 51.86
C ASP A 206 49.58 2.55 52.33
N GLY A 207 49.40 3.15 53.50
CA GLY A 207 50.43 3.51 54.49
C GLY A 207 51.60 4.44 54.18
N GLY A 208 51.56 5.64 54.75
CA GLY A 208 52.60 6.02 55.72
C GLY A 208 53.62 7.13 55.36
N GLU A 209 53.40 8.30 55.98
CA GLU A 209 54.39 9.23 56.55
C GLU A 209 55.25 10.19 55.69
N GLY A 210 55.09 11.48 56.02
CA GLY A 210 56.23 12.37 56.29
C GLY A 210 56.50 13.49 55.27
N GLY A 211 56.42 14.75 55.71
CA GLY A 211 57.24 15.83 55.15
C GLY A 211 56.52 17.13 54.80
N GLU A 212 56.83 18.18 55.56
CA GLU A 212 56.39 19.57 55.49
C GLU A 212 56.75 20.33 54.20
N GLY A 213 55.99 21.41 53.94
CA GLY A 213 56.55 22.69 53.49
C GLY A 213 56.23 23.14 52.05
N GLY A 214 55.55 24.28 51.91
CA GLY A 214 55.61 25.09 50.69
C GLY A 214 54.33 25.87 50.34
N GLU A 215 54.35 27.17 50.60
CA GLU A 215 53.27 28.14 50.32
C GLU A 215 53.01 28.42 48.83
N SER A 216 51.77 28.84 48.57
CA SER A 216 51.30 29.82 47.57
C SER A 216 51.14 29.41 46.09
N LYS A 217 49.87 29.42 45.62
CA LYS A 217 49.33 30.47 44.72
C LYS A 217 47.88 30.20 44.32
N ALA A 218 47.10 31.29 44.30
CA ALA A 218 45.71 31.37 43.92
C ALA A 218 45.46 31.11 42.43
N ALA A 219 44.34 30.49 42.08
CA ALA A 219 43.68 30.63 40.78
C ALA A 219 42.17 30.29 40.84
N ALA A 220 41.38 31.36 40.80
CA ALA A 220 40.02 31.54 40.32
C ALA A 220 39.18 30.31 39.87
N ARG A 221 37.99 30.16 40.49
CA ARG A 221 36.84 29.42 39.92
C ARG A 221 36.09 30.32 38.94
N PRO A 222 35.89 29.95 37.66
CA PRO A 222 34.92 30.63 36.82
C PRO A 222 33.55 29.95 36.89
N GLY A 223 32.60 30.70 37.43
CA GLY A 223 31.19 30.80 37.06
C GLY A 223 30.46 29.58 36.48
N ALA A 224 29.60 28.99 37.31
CA ALA A 224 28.41 28.29 36.83
C ALA A 224 27.47 29.31 36.15
N LYS A 225 27.34 29.24 34.82
CA LYS A 225 26.33 30.02 34.08
C LYS A 225 25.00 29.27 34.04
N ALA A 226 23.97 30.02 34.40
CA ALA A 226 22.57 29.69 34.57
C ALA A 226 21.90 29.03 33.35
N ARG A 227 20.91 28.16 33.64
CA ARG A 227 19.90 27.70 32.67
C ARG A 227 18.97 28.87 32.29
N PRO A 228 18.63 29.06 31.02
CA PRO A 228 17.61 30.03 30.64
C PRO A 228 16.20 29.49 30.93
N ALA A 229 15.35 30.35 31.50
CA ALA A 229 13.93 30.09 31.73
C ALA A 229 13.12 30.14 30.40
N PRO A 230 11.96 29.46 30.31
CA PRO A 230 11.12 29.49 29.12
C PRO A 230 10.44 30.87 28.98
N LYS A 231 10.37 31.38 27.74
CA LYS A 231 9.65 32.62 27.42
C LYS A 231 8.14 32.35 27.30
N PRO A 232 7.29 33.35 27.61
CA PRO A 232 5.84 33.28 27.41
C PRO A 232 5.45 33.25 25.93
#